data_AF-A0A437JYP6-F1
#
_entry.id   AF-A0A437JYP6-F1
#
_cell.length_a   1.000
_cell.length_b   1.000
_cell.length_c   1.000
_cell.angle_alpha   90.00
_cell.angle_beta   90.00
_cell.angle_gamma   90.00
#
_symmetry.space_group_name_H-M   'P 1'
#
loop_
_entity.id
_entity.type
_entity.pdbx_description
1 polymer ?
#
loop_
_entity_poly.entity_id
_entity_poly.type
_entity_poly.pdbx_seq_one_letter_code
_entity_poly.pdbx_strand_id
1 'polypeptide(L)'
;MTALHKGESPVGAGLTREQSNADDLHSAKVRGSAHALRVIEGERKAHEYLARLQASQADPDELALIVAMLYGAALRGFCRVLAKALGVNHA
;
A
#
# COMPACT_ATOMS: atom_id res chain seq x y z
N MET A 1 52.19 47.61 -7.00
CA MET A 1 51.24 47.56 -8.14
C MET A 1 51.52 46.23 -8.79
N THR A 2 50.70 45.17 -8.76
CA THR A 2 49.25 44.89 -8.92
C THR A 2 49.12 43.38 -8.63
N ALA A 3 48.00 42.71 -8.37
CA ALA A 3 46.62 42.99 -8.01
C ALA A 3 46.11 41.64 -7.44
N LEU A 4 45.39 41.72 -6.32
CA LEU A 4 44.68 40.64 -5.65
C LEU A 4 43.46 40.24 -6.50
N HIS A 5 43.27 38.95 -6.82
CA HIS A 5 41.96 38.46 -7.24
C HIS A 5 41.52 37.30 -6.36
N LYS A 6 40.79 37.71 -5.31
CA LYS A 6 39.82 36.92 -4.57
C LYS A 6 38.66 36.59 -5.52
N GLY A 7 38.32 35.31 -5.63
CA GLY A 7 37.17 34.81 -6.38
C GLY A 7 36.44 33.76 -5.55
N GLU A 8 35.94 34.16 -4.38
CA GLU A 8 34.82 33.46 -3.75
C GLU A 8 33.55 33.93 -4.45
N SER A 9 32.78 33.02 -5.04
CA SER A 9 31.34 33.00 -4.74
C SER A 9 30.73 31.61 -4.92
N PRO A 10 29.84 31.23 -3.98
CA PRO A 10 29.11 29.97 -3.93
C PRO A 10 27.83 30.09 -4.77
N VAL A 11 26.87 29.19 -4.55
CA VAL A 11 25.51 29.11 -5.11
C VAL A 11 25.36 28.01 -6.17
N GLY A 12 25.50 26.78 -5.68
CA GLY A 12 24.81 25.59 -6.20
C GLY A 12 23.89 25.03 -5.12
N ALA A 13 22.95 25.83 -4.60
CA ALA A 13 22.07 25.45 -3.50
C ALA A 13 20.60 25.80 -3.82
N GLY A 14 20.09 25.28 -4.95
CA GLY A 14 18.70 25.51 -5.37
C GLY A 14 18.01 24.32 -6.01
N LEU A 15 18.75 23.44 -6.71
CA LEU A 15 18.12 22.40 -7.53
C LEU A 15 17.85 21.07 -6.81
N THR A 16 18.48 20.84 -5.65
CA THR A 16 18.36 19.57 -4.92
C THR A 16 17.08 19.45 -4.09
N ARG A 17 16.47 20.57 -3.67
CA ARG A 17 15.33 20.55 -2.73
C ARG A 17 13.99 20.27 -3.42
N GLU A 18 13.78 20.75 -4.64
CA GLU A 18 12.54 20.51 -5.39
C GLU A 18 12.52 19.12 -6.05
N GLN A 19 13.67 18.62 -6.53
CA GLN A 19 13.79 17.27 -7.07
C GLN A 19 13.59 16.19 -5.99
N SER A 20 14.18 16.37 -4.80
CA SER A 20 13.95 15.45 -3.68
C SER A 20 12.47 15.32 -3.33
N ASN A 21 11.71 16.42 -3.38
CA ASN A 21 10.28 16.43 -3.04
C ASN A 21 9.43 15.73 -4.11
N ALA A 22 9.75 15.92 -5.40
CA ALA A 22 9.05 15.26 -6.50
C ALA A 22 9.28 13.73 -6.49
N ASP A 23 10.50 13.30 -6.19
CA ASP A 23 10.86 11.89 -6.10
C ASP A 23 10.23 11.21 -4.89
N ASP A 24 10.20 11.87 -3.73
CA ASP A 24 9.53 11.39 -2.53
C ASP A 24 8.01 11.25 -2.73
N LEU A 25 7.39 12.22 -3.40
CA LEU A 25 5.96 12.20 -3.70
C LEU A 25 5.61 11.09 -4.70
N HIS A 26 6.43 10.89 -5.74
CA HIS A 26 6.27 9.79 -6.69
C HIS A 26 6.43 8.44 -6.01
N SER A 27 7.46 8.28 -5.18
CA SER A 27 7.75 7.07 -4.41
C SER A 27 6.63 6.75 -3.41
N ALA A 28 6.09 7.77 -2.73
CA ALA A 28 4.93 7.62 -1.85
C ALA A 28 3.67 7.20 -2.62
N LYS A 29 3.43 7.77 -3.80
CA LYS A 29 2.30 7.42 -4.66
C LYS A 29 2.39 5.97 -5.15
N VAL A 30 3.56 5.53 -5.62
CA VAL A 30 3.79 4.14 -6.05
C VAL A 30 3.59 3.15 -4.89
N ARG A 31 4.12 3.47 -3.70
CA ARG A 31 3.87 2.66 -2.49
C ARG A 31 2.38 2.61 -2.12
N GLY A 32 1.67 3.74 -2.25
CA GLY A 32 0.23 3.82 -2.04
C GLY A 32 -0.56 2.97 -3.03
N SER A 33 -0.22 3.00 -4.33
CA SER A 33 -0.83 2.15 -5.35
C SER A 33 -0.57 0.66 -5.10
N ALA A 34 0.66 0.29 -4.77
CA ALA A 34 1.00 -1.09 -4.41
C ALA A 34 0.31 -1.56 -3.10
N HIS A 35 0.00 -0.64 -2.19
CA HIS A 35 -0.82 -0.93 -1.02
C HIS A 35 -2.27 -1.18 -1.41
N ALA A 36 -2.88 -0.29 -2.20
CA ALA A 36 -4.26 -0.40 -2.65
C ALA A 36 -4.51 -1.68 -3.44
N LEU A 37 -3.61 -2.06 -4.35
CA LEU A 37 -3.71 -3.32 -5.11
C LEU A 37 -3.74 -4.54 -4.19
N ARG A 38 -2.91 -4.55 -3.14
CA ARG A 38 -2.90 -5.64 -2.16
C ARG A 38 -4.20 -5.70 -1.36
N VAL A 39 -4.78 -4.56 -0.98
CA VAL A 39 -6.10 -4.51 -0.33
C VAL A 39 -7.16 -5.12 -1.26
N ILE A 40 -7.20 -4.70 -2.52
CA ILE A 40 -8.16 -5.20 -3.53
C ILE A 40 -8.01 -6.71 -3.73
N GLU A 41 -6.78 -7.23 -3.75
CA GLU A 41 -6.56 -8.67 -3.85
C GLU A 41 -7.15 -9.44 -2.66
N GLY A 42 -6.95 -8.93 -1.45
CA GLY A 42 -7.56 -9.48 -0.24
C GLY A 42 -9.08 -9.45 -0.28
N GLU A 43 -9.66 -8.31 -0.68
CA GLU A 43 -11.11 -8.15 -0.82
C GLU A 43 -11.68 -9.15 -1.85
N ARG A 44 -11.03 -9.32 -3.00
CA ARG A 44 -11.44 -10.29 -4.04
C ARG A 44 -11.48 -11.72 -3.50
N LYS A 45 -10.42 -12.16 -2.81
CA LYS A 45 -10.36 -13.52 -2.23
C LYS A 45 -11.49 -13.74 -1.20
N ALA A 46 -11.82 -12.72 -0.40
CA ALA A 46 -12.93 -12.81 0.55
C ALA A 46 -14.29 -12.93 -0.17
N HIS A 47 -14.51 -12.15 -1.23
CA HIS A 47 -15.73 -12.25 -2.04
C HIS A 47 -15.88 -13.63 -2.69
N GLU A 48 -14.80 -14.21 -3.22
CA GLU A 48 -14.82 -15.56 -3.79
C GLU A 48 -15.17 -16.64 -2.76
N TYR A 49 -14.56 -16.56 -1.56
CA TYR A 49 -14.89 -17.47 -0.47
C TYR A 49 -16.36 -17.32 -0.03
N LEU A 50 -16.84 -16.09 0.14
CA LEU A 50 -18.24 -15.82 0.53
C LEU A 50 -19.25 -16.31 -0.51
N ALA A 51 -18.93 -16.16 -1.80
CA ALA A 51 -19.79 -16.68 -2.87
C ALA A 51 -19.91 -18.21 -2.81
N ARG A 52 -18.80 -18.92 -2.58
CA ARG A 52 -18.82 -20.38 -2.36
C ARG A 52 -19.57 -20.75 -1.08
N LEU A 53 -19.41 -19.98 -0.01
CA LEU A 53 -20.10 -20.21 1.26
C LEU A 53 -21.61 -20.08 1.09
N GLN A 54 -22.08 -19.05 0.39
CA GLN A 54 -23.50 -18.86 0.06
C GLN A 54 -24.06 -20.00 -0.81
N ALA A 55 -23.22 -20.57 -1.68
CA ALA A 55 -23.56 -21.75 -2.48
C ALA A 55 -23.47 -23.08 -1.73
N SER A 56 -23.14 -23.08 -0.42
CA SER A 56 -22.85 -24.30 0.37
C SER A 56 -21.72 -25.16 -0.20
N GLN A 57 -20.74 -24.51 -0.83
CA GLN A 57 -19.58 -25.14 -1.49
C GLN A 57 -18.24 -24.78 -0.85
N ALA A 58 -18.23 -23.99 0.23
CA ALA A 58 -17.01 -23.62 0.94
C ALA A 58 -16.69 -24.60 2.07
N ASP A 59 -15.43 -24.99 2.17
CA ASP A 59 -14.88 -25.76 3.27
C ASP A 59 -14.24 -24.81 4.31
N PRO A 60 -14.52 -24.96 5.62
CA PRO A 60 -13.86 -24.16 6.65
C PRO A 60 -12.33 -24.28 6.66
N ASP A 61 -11.75 -25.42 6.28
CA ASP A 61 -10.29 -25.60 6.19
C ASP A 61 -9.70 -24.78 5.02
N GLU A 62 -10.47 -24.58 3.95
CA GLU A 62 -10.08 -23.69 2.86
C GLU A 62 -9.91 -22.24 3.34
N LEU A 63 -10.79 -21.78 4.25
CA LEU A 63 -10.68 -20.45 4.84
C LEU A 63 -9.36 -20.30 5.62
N ALA A 64 -8.99 -21.30 6.40
CA ALA A 64 -7.74 -21.30 7.16
C ALA A 64 -6.52 -21.21 6.22
N LEU A 65 -6.53 -21.97 5.12
CA LEU A 65 -5.47 -21.91 4.11
C LEU A 65 -5.38 -20.55 3.42
N ILE A 66 -6.53 -19.96 3.04
CA ILE A 66 -6.56 -18.61 2.45
C ILE A 66 -5.94 -17.60 3.42
N VAL A 67 -6.36 -17.60 4.68
CA VAL A 67 -5.85 -16.68 5.71
C VAL A 67 -4.36 -16.88 5.96
N ALA A 68 -3.88 -18.13 6.01
CA ALA A 68 -2.47 -18.45 6.22
C ALA A 68 -1.55 -17.89 5.12
N MET A 69 -2.05 -17.73 3.90
CA MET A 69 -1.30 -17.16 2.78
C MET A 69 -1.34 -15.63 2.71
N LEU A 70 -2.19 -14.97 3.51
CA LEU A 70 -2.39 -13.53 3.47
C LEU A 70 -1.62 -12.82 4.58
N TYR A 71 -1.05 -11.67 4.24
CA TYR A 71 -0.38 -10.80 5.21
C TYR A 71 -0.57 -9.32 4.88
N GLY A 72 -0.38 -8.48 5.90
CA GLY A 72 -0.38 -7.02 5.75
C GLY A 72 -1.67 -6.46 5.13
N ALA A 73 -1.52 -5.70 4.04
CA ALA A 73 -2.63 -5.00 3.40
C ALA A 73 -3.68 -5.95 2.80
N ALA A 74 -3.26 -7.09 2.25
CA ALA A 74 -4.19 -8.07 1.70
C ALA A 74 -5.01 -8.76 2.79
N LEU A 75 -4.37 -9.14 3.90
CA LEU A 75 -5.09 -9.68 5.07
C LEU A 75 -6.11 -8.68 5.61
N ARG A 76 -5.75 -7.38 5.71
CA ARG A 76 -6.69 -6.33 6.13
C ARG A 76 -7.90 -6.21 5.20
N GLY A 77 -7.69 -6.21 3.89
CA GLY A 77 -8.79 -6.17 2.90
C GLY A 77 -9.71 -7.38 3.05
N PHE A 78 -9.12 -8.57 3.17
CA PHE A 78 -9.85 -9.83 3.37
C PHE A 78 -10.73 -9.80 4.64
N CYS A 79 -10.14 -9.48 5.79
CA CYS A 79 -10.87 -9.42 7.07
C CYS A 79 -11.97 -8.35 7.05
N ARG A 80 -11.76 -7.20 6.39
CA ARG A 80 -12.75 -6.13 6.29
C ARG A 80 -14.02 -6.59 5.57
N VAL A 81 -13.90 -7.38 4.50
CA VAL A 81 -15.04 -7.93 3.78
C VAL A 81 -15.80 -8.95 4.64
N LEU A 82 -15.09 -9.83 5.34
CA LEU A 82 -15.71 -10.78 6.27
C LEU A 82 -16.44 -10.08 7.41
N ALA A 83 -15.83 -9.07 8.03
CA ALA A 83 -16.45 -8.29 9.10
C ALA A 83 -17.77 -7.66 8.64
N LYS A 84 -17.79 -7.05 7.44
CA LYS A 84 -19.02 -6.54 6.82
C LYS A 84 -20.07 -7.63 6.59
N ALA A 85 -19.66 -8.79 6.06
CA ALA A 85 -20.58 -9.91 5.81
C ALA A 85 -21.19 -10.48 7.09
N LEU A 86 -20.44 -10.44 8.20
CA LEU A 86 -20.89 -10.87 9.52
C LEU A 86 -21.64 -9.77 10.30
N GLY A 87 -21.75 -8.55 9.75
CA GLY A 87 -22.36 -7.41 10.45
C GLY A 87 -21.55 -6.89 11.63
N VAL A 88 -20.26 -7.23 11.72
CA VAL A 88 -19.37 -6.81 12.81
C VAL A 88 -18.59 -5.58 12.35
N ASN A 89 -18.62 -4.52 13.15
CA ASN A 89 -17.81 -3.33 12.91
C ASN A 89 -16.75 -3.24 14.02
N HIS A 90 -15.47 -3.31 13.65
CA HIS A 90 -14.40 -2.94 14.56
C HIS A 90 -14.29 -1.41 14.52
N ALA A 91 -14.72 -0.77 15.62
CA ALA A 91 -14.59 0.68 15.83
C ALA A 91 -13.12 1.09 15.98
#